data_AF-A0A937H980-F1
#
_entry.id   AF-A0A937H980-F1
#
_cell.length_a   1.000
_cell.length_b   1.000
_cell.length_c   1.000
_cell.angle_alpha   90.00
_cell.angle_beta   90.00
_cell.angle_gamma   90.00
#
_symmetry.space_group_name_H-M   'P 1'
#
loop_
_entity.id
_entity.type
_entity.pdbx_description
1 polymer ?
#
loop_
_entity_poly.entity_id
_entity_poly.type
_entity_poly.pdbx_seq_one_letter_code
_entity_poly.pdbx_strand_id
1 'polypeptide(L)' 'MMGFKLVTMLLVMLVAGCAAKQPENIDNICDIYGEQRSWYKASQKAAKRWGTTAPVIMAIIHQESSFKA' A
#
# COMPACT_ATOMS: atom_id res chain seq x y z
N MET A 1 -14.27 37.63 -7.14
CA MET A 1 -13.98 36.87 -5.89
C MET A 1 -14.51 35.44 -5.91
N MET A 2 -15.68 35.15 -6.51
CA MET A 2 -16.26 33.80 -6.55
C MET A 2 -15.44 32.78 -7.37
N GLY A 3 -14.90 33.18 -8.52
CA GLY A 3 -14.12 32.29 -9.41
C GLY A 3 -12.79 31.81 -8.83
N PHE A 4 -12.07 32.67 -8.09
CA PHE A 4 -10.80 32.30 -7.46
C PHE A 4 -10.97 31.24 -6.36
N LYS A 5 -12.09 31.29 -5.62
CA LYS A 5 -12.47 30.28 -4.61
C LYS A 5 -12.78 28.91 -5.23
N LEU A 6 -13.41 28.91 -6.41
CA LEU A 6 -13.72 27.67 -7.15
C LEU A 6 -12.45 27.00 -7.67
N VAL A 7 -11.50 27.78 -8.19
CA VAL A 7 -10.20 27.28 -8.67
C VAL A 7 -9.37 26.69 -7.54
N THR A 8 -9.33 27.35 -6.37
CA THR A 8 -8.61 26.82 -5.20
C THR A 8 -9.25 25.55 -4.64
N MET A 9 -10.58 25.47 -4.60
CA MET A 9 -11.28 24.24 -4.17
C MET A 9 -11.03 23.06 -5.12
N LEU A 10 -11.04 23.32 -6.43
CA LEU A 10 -10.73 22.32 -7.44
C LEU A 10 -9.28 21.81 -7.28
N LEU A 11 -8.33 22.72 -7.06
CA LEU A 11 -6.92 22.37 -6.86
C LEU A 11 -6.72 21.48 -5.63
N VAL A 12 -7.41 21.75 -4.52
CA VAL A 12 -7.35 20.92 -3.30
C VAL A 12 -7.89 19.51 -3.55
N MET A 13 -9.01 19.40 -4.29
CA MET A 13 -9.57 18.09 -4.64
C MET A 13 -8.66 17.27 -5.55
N LEU A 14 -7.91 17.91 -6.45
CA LEU A 14 -6.94 17.23 -7.32
C LEU A 14 -5.77 16.61 -6.56
N VAL A 15 -5.39 17.13 -5.39
CA VAL A 15 -4.20 16.68 -4.63
C VAL A 15 -4.56 15.68 -3.51
N ALA A 16 -5.85 15.46 -3.23
CA ALA A 16 -6.33 14.65 -2.10
C ALA A 16 -6.07 13.12 -2.19
N GLY A 17 -5.39 12.64 -3.24
CA GLY A 17 -5.22 11.20 -3.52
C GLY A 17 -3.90 10.55 -3.09
N CYS A 18 -2.97 11.25 -2.42
CA CYS A 18 -1.59 10.77 -2.27
C CYS A 18 -1.28 9.90 -1.04
N ALA A 19 -2.26 9.22 -0.43
CA ALA A 19 -2.00 8.39 0.75
C ALA A 19 -2.43 6.92 0.53
N ALA A 20 -1.45 6.02 0.45
CA ALA A 20 -1.71 4.58 0.55
C ALA A 20 -1.99 4.21 2.01
N LYS A 21 -3.09 3.47 2.27
CA LYS A 21 -3.39 2.99 3.63
C LYS A 21 -2.35 1.93 4.01
N GLN A 22 -1.58 2.21 5.06
CA GLN A 22 -0.68 1.22 5.66
C GLN A 22 -1.50 0.14 6.41
N PRO A 23 -1.08 -1.14 6.40
CA PRO A 23 -1.72 -2.17 7.20
C PRO A 23 -1.71 -1.83 8.70
N GLU A 24 -2.78 -2.18 9.41
CA GLU A 24 -2.91 -1.87 10.84
C GLU A 24 -1.99 -2.74 11.71
N ASN A 25 -1.84 -4.02 11.35
CA ASN A 25 -0.95 -4.96 12.03
C ASN A 25 0.13 -5.51 11.07
N ILE A 26 1.29 -4.86 11.04
CA ILE A 26 2.40 -5.22 10.14
C ILE A 26 3.22 -6.45 10.59
N ASP A 27 3.01 -6.92 11.82
CA ASP A 27 3.69 -8.09 12.39
C ASP A 27 2.94 -9.40 12.10
N ASN A 28 1.70 -9.31 11.60
CA ASN A 28 0.87 -10.45 11.25
C ASN A 28 0.51 -10.44 9.75
N ILE A 29 1.18 -11.30 9.00
CA ILE A 29 0.95 -11.46 7.55
C ILE A 29 -0.51 -11.83 7.20
N CYS A 30 -1.22 -12.56 8.08
CA CYS A 30 -2.61 -12.91 7.86
C CYS A 30 -3.52 -11.68 7.91
N ASP A 31 -3.25 -10.75 8.83
CA ASP A 31 -3.99 -9.50 8.97
C ASP A 31 -3.76 -8.62 7.74
N ILE A 32 -2.51 -8.50 7.28
CA ILE A 32 -2.16 -7.77 6.04
C ILE A 32 -2.91 -8.32 4.83
N TYR A 33 -3.00 -9.65 4.68
CA TYR A 33 -3.75 -10.27 3.58
C TYR A 33 -5.27 -10.10 3.71
N GLY A 34 -5.78 -10.04 4.94
CA GLY A 34 -7.18 -9.77 5.24
C GLY A 34 -7.57 -8.34 4.84
N GLU A 35 -6.75 -7.36 5.22
CA GLU A 35 -6.95 -5.94 4.92
C GLU A 35 -6.72 -5.62 3.44
N GLN A 36 -5.69 -6.20 2.83
CA GLN A 36 -5.24 -5.86 1.49
C GLN A 36 -4.94 -7.11 0.65
N ARG A 37 -6.01 -7.74 0.13
CA ARG A 37 -5.91 -8.98 -0.69
C ARG A 37 -5.00 -8.90 -1.91
N SER A 38 -4.69 -7.70 -2.41
CA SER A 38 -3.73 -7.50 -3.50
C SER A 38 -2.33 -7.98 -3.13
N TRP A 39 -1.91 -7.81 -1.87
CA TRP A 39 -0.61 -8.27 -1.36
C TRP A 39 -0.46 -9.78 -1.43
N TYR A 40 -1.54 -10.53 -1.20
CA TYR A 40 -1.51 -11.99 -1.34
C TYR A 40 -1.16 -12.38 -2.77
N LYS A 41 -1.86 -11.81 -3.76
CA LYS A 41 -1.59 -12.10 -5.18
C LYS A 41 -0.19 -11.64 -5.60
N ALA A 42 0.25 -10.46 -5.13
CA ALA A 42 1.55 -9.89 -5.47
C ALA A 42 2.71 -10.71 -4.88
N SER A 43 2.63 -11.06 -3.60
CA SER A 43 3.65 -11.87 -2.91
C SER A 43 3.74 -13.27 -3.50
N GLN A 44 2.63 -13.92 -3.84
CA GLN A 44 2.62 -15.22 -4.53
C GLN A 44 3.26 -15.15 -5.92
N LYS A 45 2.98 -14.08 -6.69
CA LYS A 45 3.61 -13.87 -8.00
C LYS A 45 5.12 -13.64 -7.88
N ALA A 46 5.54 -12.85 -6.90
CA ALA A 46 6.96 -12.59 -6.63
C ALA A 46 7.68 -13.87 -6.18
N ALA A 47 7.09 -14.62 -5.25
CA ALA A 47 7.58 -15.91 -4.78
C ALA A 47 7.81 -16.89 -5.94
N LYS A 48 6.81 -17.04 -6.84
CA LYS A 48 6.93 -17.87 -8.04
C LYS A 48 8.02 -17.39 -9.00
N ARG A 49 8.16 -16.07 -9.19
CA ARG A 49 9.16 -15.49 -10.10
C ARG A 49 10.59 -15.72 -9.61
N TRP A 50 10.81 -15.62 -8.31
CA TRP A 50 12.15 -15.63 -7.71
C TRP A 50 12.51 -16.95 -7.02
N GLY A 51 11.66 -17.97 -7.11
CA GLY A 51 11.95 -19.29 -6.53
C GLY A 51 12.00 -19.30 -5.01
N THR A 52 11.19 -18.46 -4.35
CA THR A 52 11.12 -18.35 -2.88
C THR A 52 9.67 -18.48 -2.39
N THR A 53 9.42 -18.26 -1.11
CA THR A 53 8.09 -18.30 -0.50
C THR A 53 7.54 -16.89 -0.26
N ALA A 54 6.21 -16.73 -0.31
CA ALA A 54 5.57 -15.45 -0.04
C ALA A 54 5.90 -14.89 1.36
N PRO A 55 5.97 -15.70 2.44
CA PRO A 55 6.39 -15.20 3.75
C PRO A 55 7.79 -14.60 3.77
N VAL A 56 8.76 -15.17 3.03
CA VAL A 56 10.13 -14.61 2.94
C VAL A 56 10.12 -13.25 2.27
N ILE A 57 9.38 -13.10 1.16
CA ILE A 57 9.22 -11.81 0.48
C ILE A 57 8.58 -10.77 1.40
N MET A 58 7.52 -11.16 2.12
CA MET A 58 6.83 -10.27 3.05
C MET A 58 7.71 -9.87 4.25
N ALA A 59 8.55 -10.78 4.76
CA ALA A 59 9.52 -10.47 5.81
C ALA A 59 10.58 -9.46 5.34
N ILE A 60 11.07 -9.58 4.09
CA ILE A 60 11.98 -8.60 3.49
C ILE A 60 11.29 -7.24 3.39
N ILE A 61 10.05 -7.18 2.90
CA ILE A 61 9.28 -5.91 2.82
C ILE A 61 9.10 -5.30 4.21
N HIS A 62 8.79 -6.11 5.22
CA HIS A 62 8.66 -5.65 6.60
C HIS A 62 9.95 -5.00 7.10
N GLN A 63 11.10 -5.65 6.85
CA GLN A 63 12.41 -5.18 7.31
C GLN A 63 12.90 -3.94 6.56
N GLU A 64 12.64 -3.86 5.25
CA GLU A 64 13.16 -2.78 4.39
C GLU A 64 12.29 -1.52 4.45
N SER A 65 10.96 -1.66 4.54
CA SER A 65 10.05 -0.51 4.47
C SER A 65 8.92 -0.50 5.49
N SER A 66 8.69 -1.60 6.20
CA SER A 66 7.57 -1.76 7.14
C SER A 66 6.22 -1.40 6.49
N PHE A 67 6.07 -1.71 5.19
CA PHE A 67 4.88 -1.43 4.37
C PHE A 67 4.52 0.05 4.22
N LYS A 68 5.48 0.96 4.45
CA LYS A 68 5.33 2.39 4.13
C LYS A 68 5.53 2.60 2.62
N ALA A 69 4.61 3.34 2.00
CA ALA A 69 4.61 3.66 0.56
C ALA A 69 4.69 5.17 0.34
#